data_AF-A0A498S3G9-F1
#
_entry.id   AF-A0A498S3G9-F1
#
_cell.length_a   1.000
_cell.length_b   1.000
_cell.length_c   1.000
_cell.angle_alpha   90.00
_cell.angle_beta   90.00
_cell.angle_gamma   90.00
#
_symmetry.space_group_name_H-M   'P 1'
#
loop_
_entity.id
_entity.type
_entity.pdbx_description
1 polymer ?
#
loop_
_entity_poly.entity_id
_entity_poly.type
_entity_poly.pdbx_seq_one_letter_code
_entity_poly.pdbx_strand_id
1 'polypeptide(L)'
;MNGKGKNDFFSTWNPESDVIGRVLSNRINYLKEQIETLEIEQMTMSNESGAYRNQKAIALARSEIGSLSGILEVYLSEMEDRKKAWIEQRQKKQVQLTEKVAILLQYKQIIANTQIPEINASLRAGTNGAIVCFSHSAWLKQKKLNGQELTLLNSLNEIINPTIYSYEKKRAHCKKLQISVEQGMRIAIDSPVRIVGHNTGSEIKCLLDRVASCKLFSSMPSWLQNAIFIQQMSATARTRAATNSSCFIIGGDSDCSSTSESRDDQTEKS
;
A
#
# COMPACT_ATOMS: atom_id res chain seq x y z
N MET A 1 -6.27 -21.66 2.78
CA MET A 1 -7.11 -20.76 3.60
C MET A 1 -7.55 -19.61 2.72
N ASN A 2 -8.87 -19.48 2.56
CA ASN A 2 -9.53 -18.57 1.63
C ASN A 2 -9.19 -17.09 1.92
N GLY A 3 -8.39 -16.49 1.04
CA GLY A 3 -8.28 -15.04 0.93
C GLY A 3 -9.51 -14.49 0.22
N LYS A 4 -10.66 -14.45 0.91
CA LYS A 4 -11.74 -13.55 0.50
C LYS A 4 -11.14 -12.16 0.50
N GLY A 5 -11.00 -11.57 -0.68
CA GLY A 5 -10.78 -10.14 -0.83
C GLY A 5 -11.79 -9.45 0.09
N LYS A 6 -11.29 -8.67 1.04
CA LYS A 6 -12.13 -7.79 1.84
C LYS A 6 -12.80 -6.87 0.82
N ASN A 7 -14.05 -7.16 0.49
CA ASN A 7 -14.91 -6.22 -0.21
C ASN A 7 -14.88 -4.93 0.61
N ASP A 8 -14.19 -3.95 0.04
CA ASP A 8 -13.82 -2.71 0.69
C ASP A 8 -15.08 -1.83 0.71
N PHE A 9 -15.90 -2.03 1.76
CA PHE A 9 -17.26 -1.49 1.96
C PHE A 9 -17.41 -0.01 1.58
N PHE A 10 -16.36 0.80 1.78
CA PHE A 10 -16.38 2.23 1.46
C PHE A 10 -15.92 2.58 0.05
N SER A 11 -15.16 1.70 -0.62
CA SER A 11 -14.81 1.85 -2.04
C SER A 11 -15.99 1.56 -2.97
N THR A 12 -16.96 0.78 -2.48
CA THR A 12 -18.22 0.42 -3.15
C THR A 12 -19.44 1.01 -2.45
N TRP A 13 -19.24 2.02 -1.60
CA TRP A 13 -20.35 2.76 -0.98
C TRP A 13 -21.04 3.58 -2.06
N ASN A 14 -21.99 2.92 -2.70
CA ASN A 14 -22.96 3.46 -3.60
C ASN A 14 -24.17 3.84 -2.73
N PRO A 15 -24.79 5.02 -2.89
CA PRO A 15 -26.09 5.29 -2.31
C PRO A 15 -27.11 4.17 -2.59
N GLU A 16 -26.97 3.44 -3.70
CA GLU A 16 -27.76 2.25 -4.04
C GLU A 16 -27.31 0.95 -3.32
N SER A 17 -26.31 0.98 -2.45
CA SER A 17 -25.96 -0.15 -1.56
C SER A 17 -26.31 0.11 -0.10
N ASP A 18 -26.75 1.33 0.24
CA ASP A 18 -27.23 1.71 1.56
C ASP A 18 -28.61 1.12 1.84
N VAL A 19 -28.64 -0.07 2.45
CA VAL A 19 -29.87 -0.78 2.79
C VAL A 19 -30.66 -0.02 3.88
N ILE A 20 -29.98 0.57 4.86
CA ILE A 20 -30.65 1.20 6.02
C ILE A 20 -31.30 2.51 5.58
N GLY A 21 -30.55 3.39 4.90
CA GLY A 21 -31.08 4.64 4.36
C GLY A 21 -32.25 4.41 3.41
N ARG A 22 -32.19 3.37 2.57
CA ARG A 22 -33.31 3.00 1.69
C ARG A 22 -34.52 2.46 2.44
N VAL A 23 -34.34 1.57 3.41
CA VAL A 23 -35.47 1.02 4.20
C VAL A 23 -36.21 2.15 4.91
N LEU A 24 -35.48 3.07 5.54
CA LEU A 24 -36.06 4.24 6.21
C LEU A 24 -36.77 5.16 5.21
N SER A 25 -36.12 5.49 4.09
CA SER A 25 -36.70 6.37 3.05
C SER A 25 -37.95 5.76 2.42
N ASN A 26 -37.93 4.45 2.11
CA ASN A 26 -39.08 3.74 1.55
C ASN A 26 -40.26 3.72 2.52
N ARG A 27 -40.01 3.50 3.82
CA ARG A 27 -41.07 3.52 4.84
C ARG A 27 -41.67 4.92 5.00
N ILE A 28 -40.84 5.96 5.01
CA ILE A 28 -41.30 7.36 5.06
C ILE A 28 -42.17 7.67 3.84
N ASN A 29 -41.74 7.30 2.64
CA ASN A 29 -42.50 7.55 1.41
C ASN A 29 -43.82 6.78 1.39
N TYR A 30 -43.82 5.52 1.78
CA TYR A 30 -45.04 4.72 1.93
C TYR A 30 -46.05 5.36 2.90
N LEU A 31 -45.58 5.86 4.05
CA LEU A 31 -46.46 6.55 5.01
C LEU A 31 -47.01 7.86 4.44
N LYS A 32 -46.25 8.59 3.63
CA LYS A 32 -46.73 9.79 2.93
C LYS A 32 -47.84 9.46 1.92
N GLU A 33 -47.65 8.41 1.12
CA GLU A 33 -48.66 7.92 0.17
C GLU A 33 -49.94 7.45 0.89
N GLN A 34 -49.80 6.79 2.04
CA GLN A 34 -50.96 6.41 2.86
C GLN A 34 -51.71 7.62 3.42
N ILE A 35 -50.99 8.65 3.91
CA ILE A 35 -51.62 9.88 4.40
C ILE A 35 -52.41 10.55 3.28
N GLU A 36 -51.83 10.68 2.09
CA GLU A 36 -52.50 11.28 0.93
C GLU A 36 -53.79 10.52 0.57
N THR A 37 -53.74 9.19 0.56
CA THR A 37 -54.92 8.34 0.30
C THR A 37 -56.01 8.56 1.37
N LEU A 38 -55.64 8.54 2.65
CA LEU A 38 -56.58 8.73 3.76
C LEU A 38 -57.19 10.15 3.80
N GLU A 39 -56.43 11.17 3.38
CA GLU A 39 -56.91 12.55 3.26
C GLU A 39 -57.94 12.69 2.13
N ILE A 40 -57.72 12.05 0.97
CA ILE A 40 -58.69 12.00 -0.13
C ILE A 40 -59.98 11.28 0.29
N GLU A 41 -59.86 10.13 0.94
CA GLU A 41 -61.01 9.38 1.47
C GLU A 41 -61.79 10.22 2.49
N GLN A 42 -61.10 10.96 3.37
CA GLN A 42 -61.75 11.80 4.36
C GLN A 42 -62.57 12.94 3.71
N MET A 43 -62.11 13.52 2.60
CA MET A 43 -62.85 14.57 1.87
C MET A 43 -64.12 14.07 1.17
N THR A 44 -64.23 12.76 0.93
CA THR A 44 -65.35 12.16 0.18
C THR A 44 -66.36 11.44 1.10
N MET A 45 -66.07 11.29 2.39
CA MET A 45 -66.94 10.63 3.36
C MET A 45 -67.92 11.58 4.05
N SER A 46 -69.19 11.16 4.11
CA SER A 46 -70.27 11.81 4.87
C SER A 46 -70.50 11.20 6.28
N ASN A 47 -69.76 10.14 6.63
CA ASN A 47 -69.89 9.43 7.91
C ASN A 47 -68.83 9.91 8.93
N GLU A 48 -69.29 10.54 10.02
CA GLU A 48 -68.45 11.09 11.09
C GLU A 48 -67.53 10.03 11.76
N SER A 49 -67.98 8.78 11.89
CA SER A 49 -67.19 7.70 12.50
C SER A 49 -66.01 7.27 11.62
N GLY A 50 -66.19 7.32 10.29
CA GLY A 50 -65.11 7.06 9.31
C GLY A 50 -64.08 8.18 9.29
N ALA A 51 -64.55 9.44 9.28
CA ALA A 51 -63.68 10.62 9.30
C ALA A 51 -62.78 10.66 10.56
N TYR A 52 -63.32 10.34 11.73
CA TYR A 52 -62.54 10.29 12.98
C TYR A 52 -61.45 9.20 12.96
N ARG A 53 -61.75 8.01 12.39
CA ARG A 53 -60.76 6.93 12.26
C ARG A 53 -59.61 7.33 11.33
N ASN A 54 -59.91 7.94 10.18
CA ASN A 54 -58.90 8.41 9.24
C ASN A 54 -58.03 9.50 9.86
N GLN A 55 -58.63 10.44 10.61
CA GLN A 55 -57.89 11.49 11.31
C GLN A 55 -56.90 10.92 12.33
N LYS A 56 -57.29 9.89 13.10
CA LYS A 56 -56.41 9.21 14.04
C LYS A 56 -55.26 8.48 13.34
N ALA A 57 -55.55 7.80 12.22
CA ALA A 57 -54.53 7.10 11.42
C ALA A 57 -53.50 8.08 10.81
N ILE A 58 -53.97 9.20 10.27
CA ILE A 58 -53.12 10.28 9.75
C ILE A 58 -52.20 10.84 10.85
N ALA A 59 -52.74 11.09 12.05
CA ALA A 59 -51.95 11.60 13.17
C ALA A 59 -50.84 10.61 13.59
N LEU A 60 -51.14 9.31 13.63
CA LEU A 60 -50.15 8.27 13.92
C LEU A 60 -49.08 8.17 12.83
N ALA A 61 -49.49 8.16 11.55
CA ALA A 61 -48.55 8.10 10.43
C ALA A 61 -47.62 9.32 10.39
N ARG A 62 -48.13 10.53 10.66
CA ARG A 62 -47.31 11.75 10.76
C ARG A 62 -46.30 11.69 11.91
N SER A 63 -46.71 11.16 13.07
CA SER A 63 -45.80 10.94 14.20
C SER A 63 -44.70 9.92 13.88
N GLU A 64 -45.05 8.84 13.16
CA GLU A 64 -44.08 7.82 12.72
C GLU A 64 -43.10 8.41 11.70
N ILE A 65 -43.59 9.19 10.71
CA ILE A 65 -42.73 9.92 9.76
C ILE A 65 -41.73 10.81 10.50
N GLY A 66 -42.18 11.61 11.47
CA GLY A 66 -41.27 12.48 12.24
C GLY A 66 -40.17 11.70 12.95
N SER A 67 -40.52 10.55 13.53
CA SER A 67 -39.55 9.68 14.21
C SER A 67 -38.56 9.05 13.22
N LEU A 68 -39.04 8.53 12.10
CA LEU A 68 -38.21 7.90 11.06
C LEU A 68 -37.31 8.92 10.35
N SER A 69 -37.81 10.14 10.10
CA SER A 69 -37.01 11.23 9.54
C SER A 69 -35.87 11.60 10.47
N GLY A 70 -36.12 11.73 11.78
CA GLY A 70 -35.04 11.98 12.75
C GLY A 70 -33.99 10.86 12.79
N ILE A 71 -34.43 9.59 12.73
CA ILE A 71 -33.50 8.45 12.65
C ILE A 71 -32.68 8.48 11.36
N LEU A 72 -33.31 8.79 10.22
CA LEU A 72 -32.65 8.88 8.93
C LEU A 72 -31.60 10.00 8.91
N GLU A 73 -31.92 11.17 9.47
CA GLU A 73 -30.98 12.29 9.57
C GLU A 73 -29.74 11.92 10.39
N VAL A 74 -29.94 11.34 11.59
CA VAL A 74 -28.83 10.88 12.44
C VAL A 74 -27.98 9.83 11.71
N TYR A 75 -28.64 8.87 11.05
CA TYR A 75 -27.97 7.83 10.29
C TYR A 75 -27.10 8.40 9.15
N LEU A 76 -27.66 9.31 8.34
CA LEU A 76 -26.94 9.92 7.23
C LEU A 76 -25.74 10.74 7.72
N SER A 77 -25.93 11.54 8.78
CA SER A 77 -24.85 12.31 9.40
C SER A 77 -23.70 11.40 9.88
N GLU A 78 -24.02 10.30 10.57
CA GLU A 78 -23.00 9.37 11.05
C GLU A 78 -22.27 8.68 9.89
N MET A 79 -22.99 8.36 8.81
CA MET A 79 -22.40 7.76 7.62
C MET A 79 -21.44 8.71 6.89
N GLU A 80 -21.77 10.00 6.83
CA GLU A 80 -20.87 11.03 6.30
C GLU A 80 -19.59 11.14 7.12
N ASP A 81 -19.69 11.17 8.46
CA ASP A 81 -18.54 11.22 9.35
C ASP A 81 -17.62 10.00 9.19
N ARG A 82 -18.21 8.80 9.13
CA ARG A 82 -17.47 7.56 8.90
C ARG A 82 -16.78 7.56 7.54
N LYS A 83 -17.46 8.05 6.50
CA LYS A 83 -16.89 8.17 5.14
C LYS A 83 -15.68 9.12 5.16
N LYS A 84 -15.80 10.27 5.80
CA LYS A 84 -14.71 11.24 5.94
C LYS A 84 -13.51 10.64 6.68
N ALA A 85 -13.74 10.05 7.85
CA ALA A 85 -12.68 9.40 8.63
C ALA A 85 -11.97 8.28 7.85
N TRP A 86 -12.71 7.51 7.05
CA TRP A 86 -12.14 6.47 6.21
C TRP A 86 -11.26 7.04 5.08
N ILE A 87 -11.72 8.10 4.39
CA ILE A 87 -10.94 8.79 3.34
C ILE A 87 -9.63 9.32 3.93
N GLU A 88 -9.69 10.01 5.07
CA GLU A 88 -8.51 10.53 5.76
C GLU A 88 -7.54 9.40 6.16
N GLN A 89 -8.05 8.29 6.68
CA GLN A 89 -7.23 7.13 7.02
C GLN A 89 -6.56 6.53 5.77
N ARG A 90 -7.28 6.43 4.65
CA ARG A 90 -6.75 5.92 3.38
C ARG A 90 -5.66 6.83 2.83
N GLN A 91 -5.89 8.14 2.82
CA GLN A 91 -4.90 9.13 2.41
C GLN A 91 -3.64 9.04 3.29
N LYS A 92 -3.79 8.97 4.62
CA LYS A 92 -2.66 8.80 5.54
C LYS A 92 -1.86 7.53 5.27
N LYS A 93 -2.54 6.39 5.04
CA LYS A 93 -1.88 5.13 4.67
C LYS A 93 -1.14 5.23 3.33
N GLN A 94 -1.72 5.92 2.35
CA GLN A 94 -1.10 6.12 1.05
C GLN A 94 0.15 6.99 1.14
N VAL A 95 0.09 8.11 1.88
CA VAL A 95 1.27 8.97 2.13
C VAL A 95 2.38 8.17 2.80
N GLN A 96 2.07 7.43 3.87
CA GLN A 96 3.04 6.58 4.55
C GLN A 96 3.63 5.49 3.65
N LEU A 97 2.84 4.91 2.74
CA LEU A 97 3.33 3.92 1.78
C LEU A 97 4.28 4.58 0.77
N THR A 98 3.89 5.73 0.20
CA THR A 98 4.72 6.48 -0.75
C THR A 98 6.05 6.89 -0.14
N GLU A 99 6.05 7.40 1.09
CA GLU A 99 7.28 7.74 1.83
C GLU A 99 8.20 6.52 1.99
N LYS A 100 7.65 5.36 2.39
CA LYS A 100 8.43 4.13 2.55
C LYS A 100 8.99 3.61 1.22
N VAL A 101 8.23 3.72 0.14
CA VAL A 101 8.69 3.35 -1.21
C VAL A 101 9.79 4.30 -1.69
N ALA A 102 9.67 5.60 -1.41
CA ALA A 102 10.72 6.57 -1.73
C ALA A 102 12.03 6.26 -1.00
N ILE A 103 11.95 5.96 0.30
CA ILE A 103 13.10 5.52 1.12
C ILE A 103 13.71 4.23 0.54
N LEU A 104 12.88 3.24 0.22
CA LEU A 104 13.35 2.01 -0.43
C LEU A 104 14.12 2.32 -1.71
N LEU A 105 13.57 3.12 -2.63
CA LEU A 105 14.23 3.46 -3.88
C LEU A 105 15.56 4.18 -3.66
N GLN A 106 15.62 5.11 -2.69
CA GLN A 106 16.85 5.77 -2.29
C GLN A 106 17.91 4.76 -1.80
N TYR A 107 17.52 3.81 -0.95
CA TYR A 107 18.41 2.76 -0.47
C TYR A 107 18.87 1.82 -1.58
N LYS A 108 17.99 1.42 -2.51
CA LYS A 108 18.37 0.63 -3.70
C LYS A 108 19.46 1.35 -4.48
N GLN A 109 19.31 2.66 -4.67
CA GLN A 109 20.26 3.49 -5.40
C GLN A 109 21.60 3.61 -4.67
N ILE A 110 21.60 3.84 -3.36
CA ILE A 110 22.82 3.91 -2.55
C ILE A 110 23.60 2.60 -2.64
N ILE A 111 22.92 1.47 -2.46
CA ILE A 111 23.52 0.13 -2.51
C ILE A 111 24.10 -0.16 -3.91
N ALA A 112 23.38 0.23 -4.97
CA ALA A 112 23.88 0.08 -6.34
C ALA A 112 25.13 0.94 -6.58
N ASN A 113 25.12 2.20 -6.11
CA ASN A 113 26.26 3.10 -6.23
C ASN A 113 27.49 2.58 -5.48
N THR A 114 27.33 1.90 -4.34
CA THR A 114 28.47 1.36 -3.60
C THR A 114 29.18 0.21 -4.34
N GLN A 115 28.57 -0.33 -5.40
CA GLN A 115 29.19 -1.33 -6.29
C GLN A 115 30.12 -0.70 -7.33
N ILE A 116 30.05 0.62 -7.53
CA ILE A 116 30.96 1.33 -8.44
C ILE A 116 32.35 1.36 -7.80
N PRO A 117 33.40 0.84 -8.45
CA PRO A 117 34.72 0.67 -7.86
C PRO A 117 35.28 1.96 -7.22
N GLU A 118 35.09 3.10 -7.85
CA GLU A 118 35.59 4.40 -7.40
C GLU A 118 34.85 4.94 -6.18
N ILE A 119 33.54 4.67 -6.10
CA ILE A 119 32.72 4.99 -4.93
C ILE A 119 33.11 4.07 -3.78
N ASN A 120 33.26 2.77 -4.03
CA ASN A 120 33.68 1.79 -3.04
C ASN A 120 35.07 2.15 -2.47
N ALA A 121 36.02 2.49 -3.34
CA ALA A 121 37.35 2.93 -2.96
C ALA A 121 37.31 4.20 -2.12
N SER A 122 36.46 5.18 -2.49
CA SER A 122 36.29 6.41 -1.71
C SER A 122 35.70 6.15 -0.32
N LEU A 123 34.68 5.28 -0.22
CA LEU A 123 34.08 4.87 1.05
C LEU A 123 35.05 4.11 1.96
N ARG A 124 35.92 3.27 1.37
CA ARG A 124 36.97 2.53 2.09
C ARG A 124 38.09 3.43 2.58
N ALA A 125 38.53 4.36 1.74
CA ALA A 125 39.62 5.28 2.06
C ALA A 125 39.16 6.48 2.91
N GLY A 126 37.86 6.79 2.92
CA GLY A 126 37.33 8.01 3.52
C GLY A 126 37.73 9.27 2.75
N THR A 127 37.77 9.21 1.42
CA THR A 127 38.17 10.34 0.55
C THR A 127 36.97 10.92 -0.19
N ASN A 128 37.15 12.04 -0.91
CA ASN A 128 36.11 12.64 -1.77
C ASN A 128 34.78 12.94 -1.06
N GLY A 129 34.80 13.26 0.24
CA GLY A 129 33.58 13.49 1.01
C GLY A 129 32.85 12.23 1.48
N ALA A 130 33.44 11.03 1.28
CA ALA A 130 32.93 9.75 1.77
C ALA A 130 33.08 9.52 3.28
N ILE A 131 33.51 10.55 4.00
CA ILE A 131 33.61 10.54 5.45
C ILE A 131 32.23 10.74 6.05
N VAL A 132 31.80 9.78 6.88
CA VAL A 132 30.53 9.86 7.62
C VAL A 132 30.73 10.73 8.86
N CYS A 133 29.83 11.71 9.06
CA CYS A 133 29.81 12.55 10.26
C CYS A 133 28.67 12.11 11.20
N PHE A 134 28.98 11.89 12.47
CA PHE A 134 27.96 11.73 13.51
C PHE A 134 27.64 13.09 14.13
N SER A 135 26.36 13.41 14.25
CA SER A 135 25.87 14.55 15.02
C SER A 135 25.03 14.02 16.16
N HIS A 136 25.50 14.18 17.41
CA HIS A 136 24.65 14.47 18.58
C HIS A 136 25.41 14.86 19.87
N SER A 137 26.75 14.84 19.92
CA SER A 137 27.50 15.53 21.00
C SER A 137 28.98 15.73 20.64
N ALA A 138 29.47 16.95 20.89
CA ALA A 138 30.82 17.55 20.97
C ALA A 138 32.11 16.90 20.38
N TRP A 139 32.11 15.70 19.82
CA TRP A 139 33.26 15.11 19.12
C TRP A 139 32.81 14.55 17.78
N LEU A 140 32.93 15.37 16.73
CA LEU A 140 32.71 14.98 15.33
C LEU A 140 33.74 13.91 14.92
N LYS A 141 33.49 12.64 15.27
CA LYS A 141 34.35 11.53 14.87
C LYS A 141 34.01 11.13 13.45
N GLN A 142 34.76 11.69 12.51
CA GLN A 142 34.81 11.29 11.12
C GLN A 142 35.18 9.80 11.02
N LYS A 143 34.26 8.95 10.54
CA LYS A 143 34.48 7.50 10.48
C LYS A 143 34.32 6.98 9.06
N LYS A 144 35.40 6.41 8.51
CA LYS A 144 35.37 5.58 7.28
C LYS A 144 34.57 4.30 7.51
N LEU A 145 33.99 3.74 6.46
CA LEU A 145 33.36 2.42 6.56
C LEU A 145 34.42 1.37 6.85
N ASN A 146 34.14 0.48 7.80
CA ASN A 146 35.02 -0.65 8.07
C ASN A 146 34.78 -1.78 7.05
N GLY A 147 35.67 -2.79 7.05
CA GLY A 147 35.57 -3.91 6.09
C GLY A 147 34.25 -4.70 6.21
N GLN A 148 33.70 -4.83 7.42
CA GLN A 148 32.44 -5.54 7.65
C GLN A 148 31.23 -4.77 7.08
N GLU A 149 31.20 -3.45 7.25
CA GLU A 149 30.18 -2.57 6.68
C GLU A 149 30.22 -2.60 5.15
N LEU A 150 31.42 -2.62 4.54
CA LEU A 150 31.57 -2.76 3.08
C LEU A 150 31.10 -4.14 2.58
N THR A 151 31.48 -5.22 3.26
CA THR A 151 31.00 -6.57 2.93
C THR A 151 29.47 -6.66 3.04
N LEU A 152 28.90 -6.05 4.08
CA LEU A 152 27.45 -5.99 4.26
C LEU A 152 26.76 -5.27 3.09
N LEU A 153 27.30 -4.12 2.64
CA LEU A 153 26.75 -3.40 1.48
C LEU A 153 26.78 -4.24 0.20
N ASN A 154 27.82 -5.05 0.00
CA ASN A 154 27.91 -5.97 -1.14
C ASN A 154 26.87 -7.09 -1.04
N SER A 155 26.73 -7.75 0.11
CA SER A 155 25.70 -8.77 0.32
C SER A 155 24.28 -8.20 0.19
N LEU A 156 24.07 -6.96 0.63
CA LEU A 156 22.78 -6.27 0.47
C LEU A 156 22.45 -6.02 -1.01
N ASN A 157 23.44 -5.76 -1.85
CA ASN A 157 23.20 -5.55 -3.27
C ASN A 157 22.58 -6.79 -3.94
N GLU A 158 23.02 -7.99 -3.59
CA GLU A 158 22.46 -9.23 -4.15
C GLU A 158 20.99 -9.46 -3.74
N ILE A 159 20.62 -9.03 -2.54
CA ILE A 159 19.27 -9.22 -1.99
C ILE A 159 18.33 -8.12 -2.48
N ILE A 160 18.78 -6.87 -2.44
CA ILE A 160 17.97 -5.69 -2.70
C ILE A 160 17.95 -5.35 -4.20
N ASN A 161 19.05 -5.59 -4.93
CA ASN A 161 19.17 -5.40 -6.37
C ASN A 161 19.50 -6.75 -7.06
N PRO A 162 18.62 -7.76 -6.98
CA PRO A 162 18.93 -9.09 -7.50
C PRO A 162 19.14 -9.05 -9.01
N THR A 163 20.20 -9.71 -9.48
CA THR A 163 20.39 -9.94 -10.92
C THR A 163 19.32 -10.89 -11.42
N ILE A 164 18.63 -10.46 -12.47
CA ILE A 164 17.61 -11.23 -13.18
C ILE A 164 18.19 -11.64 -14.52
N TYR A 165 18.20 -12.94 -14.78
CA TYR A 165 18.64 -13.48 -16.05
C TYR A 165 17.45 -13.83 -16.94
N SER A 166 17.58 -13.61 -18.25
CA SER A 166 16.50 -13.85 -19.22
C SER A 166 16.09 -15.31 -19.35
N TYR A 167 16.99 -16.25 -19.02
CA TYR A 167 16.71 -17.69 -19.04
C TYR A 167 15.96 -18.19 -17.80
N GLU A 168 15.76 -17.35 -16.78
CA GLU A 168 15.06 -17.75 -15.56
C GLU A 168 13.55 -17.87 -15.79
N LYS A 169 12.94 -18.93 -15.25
CA LYS A 169 11.48 -19.10 -15.27
C LYS A 169 10.80 -17.90 -14.58
N LYS A 170 9.69 -17.42 -15.13
CA LYS A 170 8.87 -16.30 -14.60
C LYS A 170 8.61 -16.40 -13.09
N ARG A 171 8.32 -17.60 -12.59
CA ARG A 171 8.12 -17.85 -11.14
C ARG A 171 9.34 -17.52 -10.28
N ALA A 172 10.54 -17.84 -10.75
CA ALA A 172 11.79 -17.54 -10.05
C ALA A 172 12.07 -16.02 -10.05
N HIS A 173 11.82 -15.36 -11.17
CA HIS A 173 11.91 -13.90 -11.31
C HIS A 173 10.98 -13.19 -10.30
N CYS A 174 9.68 -13.54 -10.27
CA CYS A 174 8.74 -12.95 -9.32
C CYS A 174 9.17 -13.18 -7.86
N LYS A 175 9.67 -14.38 -7.53
CA LYS A 175 10.12 -14.71 -6.18
C LYS A 175 11.31 -13.85 -5.75
N LYS A 176 12.31 -13.64 -6.62
CA LYS A 176 13.46 -12.76 -6.33
C LYS A 176 13.04 -11.32 -6.09
N LEU A 177 12.16 -10.78 -6.95
CA LEU A 177 11.64 -9.42 -6.79
C LEU A 177 10.83 -9.27 -5.51
N GLN A 178 10.00 -10.26 -5.16
CA GLN A 178 9.23 -10.27 -3.92
C GLN A 178 10.15 -10.22 -2.70
N ILE A 179 11.19 -11.06 -2.66
CA ILE A 179 12.18 -11.07 -1.58
C ILE A 179 12.89 -9.72 -1.49
N SER A 180 13.33 -9.17 -2.63
CA SER A 180 13.98 -7.84 -2.71
C SER A 180 13.11 -6.74 -2.12
N VAL A 181 11.84 -6.66 -2.51
CA VAL A 181 10.89 -5.67 -2.00
C VAL A 181 10.61 -5.90 -0.52
N GLU A 182 10.40 -7.14 -0.09
CA GLU A 182 10.11 -7.46 1.30
C GLU A 182 11.28 -7.07 2.23
N GLN A 183 12.50 -7.47 1.89
CA GLN A 183 13.68 -7.11 2.67
C GLN A 183 13.95 -5.60 2.63
N GLY A 184 13.80 -4.98 1.47
CA GLY A 184 13.95 -3.53 1.34
C GLY A 184 12.94 -2.75 2.18
N MET A 185 11.69 -3.20 2.22
CA MET A 185 10.66 -2.59 3.06
C MET A 185 10.95 -2.78 4.55
N ARG A 186 11.49 -3.94 4.97
CA ARG A 186 11.94 -4.16 6.36
C ARG A 186 13.01 -3.15 6.79
N ILE A 187 13.93 -2.79 5.88
CA ILE A 187 14.91 -1.72 6.12
C ILE A 187 14.19 -0.37 6.24
N ALA A 188 13.34 -0.02 5.27
CA ALA A 188 12.65 1.27 5.25
C ALA A 188 11.80 1.55 6.50
N ILE A 189 11.16 0.51 7.05
CA ILE A 189 10.33 0.61 8.27
C ILE A 189 11.11 0.44 9.58
N ASP A 190 12.45 0.41 9.55
CA ASP A 190 13.27 0.27 10.76
C ASP A 190 12.96 -1.03 11.53
N SER A 191 12.86 -2.15 10.80
CA SER A 191 12.45 -3.42 11.38
C SER A 191 13.56 -4.07 12.23
N PRO A 192 13.24 -4.63 13.42
CA PRO A 192 14.20 -5.39 14.23
C PRO A 192 14.47 -6.80 13.65
N VAL A 193 13.85 -7.16 12.52
CA VAL A 193 14.02 -8.47 11.89
C VAL A 193 15.36 -8.55 11.18
N ARG A 194 16.06 -9.69 11.35
CA ARG A 194 17.32 -9.98 10.66
C ARG A 194 17.12 -10.11 9.15
N ILE A 195 18.04 -9.51 8.40
CA ILE A 195 18.02 -9.53 6.93
C ILE A 195 19.26 -10.26 6.40
N VAL A 196 20.46 -9.86 6.85
CA VAL A 196 21.73 -10.43 6.37
C VAL A 196 22.66 -10.72 7.54
N GLY A 197 23.00 -12.00 7.70
CA GLY A 197 23.79 -12.46 8.85
C GLY A 197 23.10 -12.12 10.16
N HIS A 198 23.78 -11.34 11.00
CA HIS A 198 23.23 -10.87 12.29
C HIS A 198 22.56 -9.50 12.20
N ASN A 199 22.65 -8.80 11.06
CA ASN A 199 22.19 -7.43 10.92
C ASN A 199 20.67 -7.36 10.71
N THR A 200 20.03 -6.52 11.51
CA THR A 200 18.61 -6.18 11.46
C THR A 200 18.31 -5.08 10.45
N GLY A 201 17.04 -4.92 10.07
CA GLY A 201 16.59 -3.81 9.25
C GLY A 201 16.99 -2.44 9.82
N SER A 202 16.91 -2.28 11.15
CA SER A 202 17.34 -1.08 11.87
C SER A 202 18.82 -0.77 11.74
N GLU A 203 19.69 -1.76 11.94
CA GLU A 203 21.14 -1.57 11.81
C GLU A 203 21.53 -1.24 10.36
N ILE A 204 20.91 -1.92 9.40
CA ILE A 204 21.12 -1.66 7.98
C ILE A 204 20.63 -0.26 7.60
N LYS A 205 19.46 0.15 8.09
CA LYS A 205 18.92 1.50 7.88
C LYS A 205 19.89 2.55 8.39
N CYS A 206 20.38 2.40 9.62
CA CYS A 206 21.39 3.28 10.21
C CYS A 206 22.65 3.38 9.36
N LEU A 207 23.14 2.27 8.81
CA LEU A 207 24.29 2.27 7.89
C LEU A 207 23.97 3.02 6.58
N LEU A 208 22.81 2.78 5.98
CA LEU A 208 22.42 3.43 4.72
C LEU A 208 22.15 4.92 4.89
N ASP A 209 21.54 5.35 5.98
CA ASP A 209 21.34 6.76 6.33
C ASP A 209 22.70 7.46 6.55
N ARG A 210 23.65 6.76 7.19
CA ARG A 210 25.03 7.23 7.32
C ARG A 210 25.68 7.42 5.94
N VAL A 211 25.56 6.46 5.04
CA VAL A 211 26.11 6.58 3.67
C VAL A 211 25.40 7.67 2.87
N ALA A 212 24.08 7.83 3.03
CA ALA A 212 23.30 8.90 2.40
C ALA A 212 23.75 10.29 2.86
N SER A 213 24.15 10.42 4.13
CA SER A 213 24.62 11.67 4.71
C SER A 213 26.06 12.06 4.32
N CYS A 214 26.79 11.16 3.65
CA CYS A 214 28.13 11.48 3.16
C CYS A 214 28.06 12.57 2.09
N LYS A 215 29.03 13.50 2.13
CA LYS A 215 29.19 14.50 1.07
C LYS A 215 29.62 13.90 -0.26
N LEU A 216 30.01 12.62 -0.30
CA LEU A 216 30.48 11.90 -1.48
C LEU A 216 29.63 12.13 -2.72
N PHE A 217 28.31 12.03 -2.61
CA PHE A 217 27.40 12.21 -3.75
C PHE A 217 27.22 13.68 -4.14
N SER A 218 27.45 14.62 -3.22
CA SER A 218 27.41 16.07 -3.47
C SER A 218 28.74 16.66 -3.98
N SER A 219 29.88 16.04 -3.65
CA SER A 219 31.23 16.46 -4.06
C SER A 219 31.80 15.61 -5.19
N MET A 220 30.94 14.88 -5.89
CA MET A 220 31.34 13.92 -6.90
C MET A 220 31.80 14.62 -8.20
N PRO A 221 32.94 14.25 -8.78
CA PRO A 221 33.35 14.76 -10.09
C PRO A 221 32.29 14.46 -11.15
N SER A 222 32.07 15.40 -12.09
CA SER A 222 31.03 15.30 -13.13
C SER A 222 31.13 14.05 -13.99
N TRP A 223 32.33 13.54 -14.24
CA TRP A 223 32.53 12.29 -14.98
C TRP A 223 31.99 11.06 -14.24
N LEU A 224 32.07 11.04 -12.90
CA LEU A 224 31.55 9.94 -12.08
C LEU A 224 30.03 10.05 -11.93
N GLN A 225 29.48 11.27 -11.92
CA GLN A 225 28.03 11.49 -12.07
C GLN A 225 27.52 10.96 -13.42
N ASN A 226 28.25 11.23 -14.51
CA ASN A 226 27.92 10.70 -15.84
C ASN A 226 28.03 9.18 -15.91
N ALA A 227 29.02 8.57 -15.24
CA ALA A 227 29.17 7.12 -15.18
C ALA A 227 27.99 6.46 -14.43
N ILE A 228 27.56 7.03 -13.30
CA ILE A 228 26.36 6.58 -12.58
C ILE A 228 25.13 6.69 -13.50
N PHE A 229 24.97 7.83 -14.18
CA PHE A 229 23.85 8.07 -15.09
C PHE A 229 23.80 7.06 -16.24
N ILE A 230 24.94 6.79 -16.89
CA ILE A 230 25.04 5.80 -17.97
C ILE A 230 24.74 4.38 -17.45
N GLN A 231 25.22 4.04 -16.25
CA GLN A 231 24.94 2.75 -15.63
C GLN A 231 23.45 2.59 -15.28
N GLN A 232 22.80 3.64 -14.79
CA GLN A 232 21.35 3.64 -14.54
C GLN A 232 20.54 3.53 -15.84
N MET A 233 20.93 4.26 -16.89
CA MET A 233 20.27 4.23 -18.19
C MET A 233 20.40 2.85 -18.86
N SER A 234 21.58 2.23 -18.78
CA SER A 234 21.81 0.89 -19.33
C SER A 234 21.07 -0.20 -18.56
N ALA A 235 20.93 -0.08 -17.23
CA ALA A 235 20.06 -0.95 -16.44
C ALA A 235 18.58 -0.78 -16.82
N THR A 236 18.12 0.47 -16.95
CA THR A 236 16.72 0.80 -17.30
C THR A 236 16.36 0.33 -18.72
N ALA A 237 17.29 0.42 -19.67
CA ALA A 237 17.09 -0.09 -21.04
C ALA A 237 16.87 -1.61 -21.04
N ARG A 238 17.62 -2.37 -20.23
CA ARG A 238 17.40 -3.82 -20.07
C ARG A 238 16.06 -4.12 -19.40
N THR A 239 15.64 -3.33 -18.42
CA THR A 239 14.34 -3.50 -17.77
C THR A 239 13.18 -3.22 -18.72
N ARG A 240 13.27 -2.17 -19.56
CA ARG A 240 12.24 -1.87 -20.59
C ARG A 240 12.10 -2.97 -21.63
N ALA A 241 13.21 -3.58 -22.05
CA ALA A 241 13.17 -4.74 -22.94
C ALA A 241 12.46 -5.95 -22.29
N ALA A 242 12.62 -6.15 -20.98
CA ALA A 242 11.97 -7.22 -20.23
C ALA A 242 10.50 -6.93 -19.87
N THR A 243 10.10 -5.67 -19.64
CA THR A 243 8.71 -5.30 -19.35
C THR A 243 7.80 -5.30 -20.59
N ASN A 244 8.38 -5.09 -21.77
CA ASN A 244 7.67 -5.25 -23.05
C ASN A 244 7.34 -6.71 -23.38
N SER A 245 7.78 -7.68 -22.55
CA SER A 245 7.48 -9.12 -22.69
C SER A 245 6.55 -9.68 -21.60
N SER A 246 5.52 -8.93 -21.17
CA SER A 246 4.46 -9.37 -20.25
C SER A 246 4.86 -9.56 -18.78
N CYS A 247 4.72 -8.49 -17.99
CA CYS A 247 4.42 -8.55 -16.54
C CYS A 247 4.11 -7.14 -16.02
N PHE A 248 2.94 -6.57 -16.32
CA PHE A 248 2.24 -5.60 -15.48
C PHE A 248 0.86 -5.36 -16.12
N ILE A 249 0.01 -6.38 -16.12
CA ILE A 249 -1.43 -6.14 -16.18
C ILE A 249 -1.87 -6.04 -14.71
N ILE A 250 -2.02 -4.81 -14.25
CA ILE A 250 -2.77 -4.50 -13.03
C ILE A 250 -4.24 -4.49 -13.48
N GLY A 251 -4.96 -5.58 -13.21
CA GLY A 251 -6.37 -5.72 -13.57
C GLY A 251 -6.62 -6.90 -14.51
N GLY A 252 -6.79 -8.08 -13.94
CA GLY A 252 -7.18 -9.27 -14.68
C GLY A 252 -7.12 -10.48 -13.76
N ASP A 253 -8.27 -10.86 -13.22
CA ASP A 253 -8.46 -12.12 -12.50
C ASP A 253 -7.85 -13.27 -13.30
N SER A 254 -6.82 -13.89 -12.73
CA SER A 254 -6.17 -15.06 -13.30
C SER A 254 -6.04 -16.08 -12.19
N ASP A 255 -7.11 -16.85 -12.03
CA ASP A 255 -7.25 -18.00 -11.16
C ASP A 255 -5.98 -18.85 -11.13
N CYS A 256 -5.24 -18.76 -10.02
CA CYS A 256 -4.23 -19.74 -9.67
C CYS A 256 -4.86 -20.80 -8.77
N SER A 257 -5.86 -21.51 -9.31
CA SER A 257 -6.42 -22.72 -8.72
C SER A 257 -6.37 -23.82 -9.77
N SER A 258 -5.31 -24.62 -9.74
CA SER A 258 -5.35 -25.99 -10.24
C SER A 258 -4.58 -26.88 -9.27
N THR A 259 -5.37 -27.47 -8.39
CA THR A 259 -5.16 -28.82 -7.84
C THR A 259 -4.75 -29.77 -8.96
N SER A 260 -3.64 -30.47 -8.79
CA SER A 260 -3.43 -31.75 -9.45
C SER A 260 -2.77 -32.70 -8.46
N GLU A 261 -3.56 -33.71 -8.13
CA GLU A 261 -3.31 -34.91 -7.36
C GLU A 261 -1.92 -35.51 -7.57
N SER A 262 -1.25 -35.81 -6.46
CA SER A 262 -0.20 -36.82 -6.42
C SER A 262 -0.86 -38.20 -6.34
N ARG A 263 -0.59 -39.06 -7.31
CA ARG A 263 -0.68 -40.51 -7.13
C ARG A 263 0.64 -41.15 -7.51
N ASP A 264 1.02 -42.07 -6.63
CA ASP A 264 2.23 -42.86 -6.55
C ASP A 264 2.38 -43.90 -7.67
N ASP A 265 3.54 -44.58 -7.59
CA ASP A 265 3.95 -45.84 -8.22
C ASP A 265 4.53 -45.76 -9.65
N GLN A 266 5.62 -46.44 -10.00
CA GLN A 266 6.39 -47.47 -9.28
C GLN A 266 7.80 -47.54 -9.89
N THR A 267 8.77 -47.79 -9.02
CA THR A 267 10.06 -48.41 -9.33
C THR A 267 9.88 -49.75 -10.07
N GLU A 268 10.62 -49.96 -11.15
CA GLU A 268 11.20 -51.29 -11.40
C GLU A 268 12.49 -51.22 -12.22
N LYS A 269 13.40 -52.13 -11.85
CA LYS A 269 14.78 -52.25 -12.29
C LYS A 269 14.88 -53.01 -13.62
N SER A 270 15.71 -52.51 -14.54
CA SER A 270 16.81 -53.19 -15.27
C SER A 270 17.07 -52.47 -16.58
#